data_AF-A0A963PI63-F1
#
_entry.id   AF-A0A963PI63-F1
#
_cell.length_a   1.000
_cell.length_b   1.000
_cell.length_c   1.000
_cell.angle_alpha   90.00
_cell.angle_beta   90.00
_cell.angle_gamma   90.00
#
_symmetry.space_group_name_H-M   'P 1'
#
loop_
_entity.id
_entity.type
_entity.pdbx_description
1 polymer ?
#
loop_
_entity_poly.entity_id
_entity_poly.type
_entity_poly.pdbx_seq_one_letter_code
_entity_poly.pdbx_strand_id
1 'polypeptide(L)'
;MISPDTANGAHCDEEYVLPPVDALMAGTLALMTGYAQTPQDCPNRSLMAKKLVSNLFFLANHPNVPPTMRCVLGKLRTRWQLALNDSSPAPSPDATWLVAHDTLQ
;
A
#
# COMPACT_ATOMS: atom_id res chain seq x y z
N MET A 1 -22.50 -7.94 58.62
CA MET A 1 -21.08 -8.25 58.35
C MET A 1 -20.71 -7.53 57.06
N ILE A 2 -19.99 -6.41 57.15
CA ILE A 2 -19.38 -5.72 56.01
C ILE A 2 -17.88 -6.01 56.08
N SER A 3 -17.31 -6.45 54.96
CA SER A 3 -15.87 -6.31 54.70
C SER A 3 -15.72 -5.91 53.23
N PRO A 4 -15.28 -4.67 52.98
CA PRO A 4 -14.89 -4.14 51.68
C PRO A 4 -13.35 -4.14 51.57
N ASP A 5 -12.80 -4.73 50.51
CA ASP A 5 -11.41 -4.59 50.03
C ASP A 5 -11.31 -5.45 48.75
N THR A 6 -10.76 -5.08 47.61
CA THR A 6 -9.81 -4.03 47.26
C THR A 6 -9.97 -3.76 45.76
N ALA A 7 -9.94 -2.49 45.37
CA ALA A 7 -9.68 -2.10 43.99
C ALA A 7 -8.28 -2.54 43.58
N ASN A 8 -8.14 -3.40 42.57
CA ASN A 8 -6.93 -3.45 41.73
C ASN A 8 -7.26 -4.31 40.50
N GLY A 9 -7.39 -3.75 39.31
CA GLY A 9 -6.21 -3.28 38.61
C GLY A 9 -5.64 -4.42 37.78
N ALA A 10 -6.43 -4.92 36.83
CA ALA A 10 -5.91 -5.65 35.68
C ALA A 10 -6.81 -5.25 34.51
N HIS A 11 -6.65 -4.00 34.07
CA HIS A 11 -6.81 -3.70 32.66
C HIS A 11 -5.81 -4.63 31.99
N CYS A 12 -6.27 -5.80 31.54
CA CYS A 12 -5.48 -6.65 30.68
C CYS A 12 -5.24 -5.80 29.44
N ASP A 13 -4.11 -5.11 29.40
CA ASP A 13 -3.48 -4.70 28.15
C ASP A 13 -3.17 -6.01 27.41
N GLU A 14 -4.21 -6.56 26.79
CA GLU A 14 -4.14 -7.63 25.83
C GLU A 14 -3.43 -7.04 24.61
N GLU A 15 -2.10 -6.97 24.70
CA GLU A 15 -1.23 -6.77 23.55
C GLU A 15 -1.41 -8.01 22.66
N TYR A 16 -2.49 -8.00 21.89
CA TYR A 16 -2.77 -9.01 20.87
C TYR A 16 -1.68 -8.86 19.82
N VAL A 17 -0.60 -9.62 19.98
CA VAL A 17 0.49 -9.68 19.03
C VAL A 17 -0.09 -10.24 17.74
N LEU A 18 -0.42 -9.32 16.83
CA LEU A 18 -0.99 -9.63 15.55
C LEU A 18 -0.02 -10.58 14.82
N PRO A 19 -0.47 -11.75 14.33
CA PRO A 19 0.41 -12.66 13.61
C PRO A 19 1.21 -11.93 12.53
N PRO A 20 2.48 -12.28 12.29
CA PRO A 20 3.35 -11.52 11.36
C PRO A 20 2.74 -11.32 9.97
N VAL A 21 1.92 -12.28 9.52
CA VAL A 21 1.18 -12.22 8.25
C VAL A 21 0.09 -11.15 8.25
N ASP A 22 -0.62 -11.01 9.36
CA ASP A 22 -1.70 -10.03 9.51
C ASP A 22 -1.14 -8.63 9.69
N ALA A 23 0.00 -8.49 10.39
CA ALA A 23 0.76 -7.25 10.43
C ALA A 23 1.26 -6.84 9.03
N LEU A 24 1.76 -7.79 8.24
CA LEU A 24 2.17 -7.53 6.86
C LEU A 24 0.97 -7.14 5.99
N MET A 25 -0.18 -7.79 6.16
CA MET A 25 -1.42 -7.46 5.47
C MET A 25 -1.89 -6.03 5.82
N ALA A 26 -1.98 -5.72 7.11
CA ALA A 26 -2.37 -4.40 7.60
C ALA A 26 -1.41 -3.31 7.10
N GLY A 27 -0.10 -3.56 7.17
CA GLY A 27 0.92 -2.65 6.65
C GLY A 27 0.84 -2.46 5.13
N THR A 28 0.45 -3.48 4.38
CA THR A 28 0.23 -3.39 2.94
C THR A 28 -1.00 -2.56 2.61
N LEU A 29 -2.10 -2.76 3.35
CA LEU A 29 -3.32 -1.95 3.21
C LEU A 29 -3.03 -0.48 3.55
N ALA A 30 -2.38 -0.21 4.68
CA ALA A 30 -1.97 1.14 5.08
C ALA A 30 -1.08 1.80 4.02
N LEU A 31 -0.13 1.05 3.44
CA LEU A 31 0.73 1.56 2.38
C LEU A 31 -0.02 1.84 1.07
N MET A 32 -1.01 1.01 0.70
CA MET A 32 -1.87 1.27 -0.47
C MET A 32 -2.69 2.54 -0.27
N THR A 33 -3.24 2.75 0.92
CA THR A 33 -3.97 3.98 1.28
C THR A 33 -3.05 5.20 1.26
N GLY A 34 -1.84 5.07 1.80
CA GLY A 34 -0.83 6.13 1.75
C GLY A 34 -0.40 6.46 0.32
N TYR A 35 -0.22 5.44 -0.52
CA TYR A 35 0.11 5.62 -1.94
C TYR A 35 -1.00 6.35 -2.70
N ALA A 36 -2.26 6.03 -2.43
CA ALA A 36 -3.41 6.71 -3.04
C ALA A 36 -3.52 8.19 -2.66
N GLN A 37 -3.08 8.54 -1.44
CA GLN A 37 -3.06 9.91 -0.94
C GLN A 37 -1.80 10.70 -1.34
N THR A 38 -0.78 10.02 -1.87
CA THR A 38 0.50 10.65 -2.23
C THR A 38 0.40 11.32 -3.61
N PRO A 39 0.75 12.62 -3.74
CA PRO A 39 0.81 13.32 -5.02
C PRO A 39 1.69 12.62 -6.06
N GLN A 40 1.37 12.75 -7.35
CA GLN A 40 2.09 12.07 -8.42
C GLN A 40 3.57 12.49 -8.52
N ASP A 41 3.87 13.75 -8.19
CA ASP A 41 5.23 14.31 -8.22
C ASP A 41 6.10 13.92 -7.02
N CYS A 42 5.56 13.18 -6.04
CA CYS A 42 6.34 12.77 -4.89
C CYS A 42 7.38 11.69 -5.29
N PRO A 43 8.68 11.91 -5.05
CA PRO A 43 9.74 10.97 -5.44
C PRO A 43 9.59 9.60 -4.75
N ASN A 44 8.99 9.58 -3.57
CA ASN A 44 8.76 8.36 -2.80
C ASN A 44 7.66 7.46 -3.38
N ARG A 45 6.82 7.96 -4.28
CA ARG A 45 5.68 7.23 -4.83
C ARG A 45 6.14 5.97 -5.58
N SER A 46 7.22 6.07 -6.36
CA SER A 46 7.82 4.90 -7.03
C SER A 46 8.35 3.86 -6.03
N LEU A 47 8.99 4.31 -4.94
CA LEU A 47 9.50 3.43 -3.89
C LEU A 47 8.36 2.73 -3.14
N MET A 48 7.28 3.44 -2.86
CA MET A 48 6.07 2.88 -2.22
C MET A 48 5.44 1.80 -3.10
N ALA A 49 5.31 2.03 -4.40
CA ALA A 49 4.77 1.04 -5.32
C ALA A 49 5.68 -0.20 -5.45
N LYS A 50 7.01 -0.03 -5.48
CA LYS A 50 7.94 -1.18 -5.41
C LYS A 50 7.79 -1.98 -4.12
N LYS A 51 7.63 -1.30 -2.98
CA LYS A 51 7.39 -1.94 -1.68
C LYS A 51 6.06 -2.68 -1.64
N LEU A 52 5.00 -2.14 -2.24
CA LEU A 52 3.71 -2.81 -2.40
C LEU A 52 3.84 -4.12 -3.17
N VAL A 53 4.53 -4.11 -4.32
CA VAL A 53 4.76 -5.33 -5.12
C VAL A 53 5.50 -6.39 -4.31
N SER A 54 6.51 -6.00 -3.54
CA SER A 54 7.27 -6.90 -2.66
C SER A 54 6.38 -7.49 -1.56
N ASN A 55 5.62 -6.67 -0.85
CA ASN A 55 4.71 -7.16 0.20
C ASN A 55 3.65 -8.12 -0.35
N LEU A 56 3.05 -7.80 -1.51
CA LEU A 56 2.07 -8.66 -2.17
C LEU A 56 2.69 -9.99 -2.62
N PHE A 57 3.96 -10.00 -3.03
CA PHE A 57 4.71 -11.23 -3.30
C PHE A 57 4.81 -12.10 -2.03
N PHE A 58 5.20 -11.52 -0.90
CA PHE A 58 5.32 -12.28 0.35
C PHE A 58 3.96 -12.81 0.83
N LEU A 59 2.90 -12.00 0.78
CA LEU A 59 1.56 -12.42 1.19
C LEU A 59 1.00 -13.52 0.27
N ALA A 60 1.21 -13.43 -1.04
CA ALA A 60 0.72 -14.44 -1.99
C ALA A 60 1.41 -15.81 -1.83
N ASN A 61 2.63 -15.84 -1.31
CA ASN A 61 3.40 -17.07 -1.07
C ASN A 61 3.34 -17.55 0.38
N HIS A 62 2.68 -16.82 1.27
CA HIS A 62 2.68 -17.15 2.69
C HIS A 62 1.75 -18.36 2.99
N PRO A 63 2.20 -19.37 3.74
CA PRO A 63 1.44 -20.60 3.97
C PRO A 63 0.15 -20.35 4.75
N ASN A 64 0.15 -19.38 5.68
CA ASN A 64 -1.00 -19.07 6.54
C ASN A 64 -2.08 -18.23 5.83
N VAL A 65 -1.84 -17.78 4.58
CA VAL A 65 -2.86 -17.06 3.81
C VAL A 65 -3.78 -18.08 3.12
N PRO A 66 -5.11 -17.91 3.12
CA PRO A 66 -6.01 -18.84 2.45
C PRO A 66 -5.76 -18.89 0.92
N PRO A 67 -5.89 -20.06 0.27
CA PRO A 67 -5.56 -20.22 -1.15
C PRO A 67 -6.28 -19.25 -2.09
N THR A 68 -7.55 -18.95 -1.80
CA THR A 68 -8.36 -17.97 -2.55
C THR A 68 -7.76 -16.57 -2.47
N MET A 69 -7.33 -16.16 -1.27
CA MET A 69 -6.69 -14.87 -1.03
C MET A 69 -5.31 -14.78 -1.68
N ARG A 70 -4.51 -15.87 -1.68
CA ARG A 70 -3.24 -15.91 -2.44
C ARG A 70 -3.43 -15.64 -3.93
N CYS A 71 -4.49 -16.20 -4.53
CA CYS A 71 -4.83 -15.94 -5.93
C CYS A 71 -5.16 -14.46 -6.17
N VAL A 72 -5.98 -13.85 -5.30
CA VAL A 72 -6.32 -12.43 -5.38
C VAL A 72 -5.07 -11.55 -5.22
N LEU A 73 -4.22 -11.83 -4.24
CA LEU A 73 -2.98 -11.10 -4.00
C LEU A 73 -1.99 -11.24 -5.16
N GLY A 74 -1.89 -12.42 -5.77
CA GLY A 74 -1.09 -12.65 -6.97
C GLY A 74 -1.57 -11.83 -8.15
N LYS A 75 -2.88 -11.79 -8.41
CA LYS A 75 -3.49 -10.95 -9.44
C LYS A 75 -3.24 -9.46 -9.18
N LEU A 76 -3.43 -9.03 -7.94
CA LEU A 76 -3.20 -7.65 -7.52
C LEU A 76 -1.74 -7.25 -7.76
N ARG A 77 -0.78 -8.10 -7.38
CA ARG A 77 0.66 -7.89 -7.64
C ARG A 77 0.93 -7.67 -9.13
N THR A 78 0.40 -8.52 -10.00
CA THR A 78 0.57 -8.40 -11.45
C THR A 78 0.03 -7.07 -11.97
N ARG A 79 -1.13 -6.62 -11.48
CA ARG A 79 -1.71 -5.32 -11.86
C ARG A 79 -0.84 -4.14 -11.44
N TRP A 80 -0.26 -4.18 -10.24
CA TRP A 80 0.68 -3.16 -9.78
C TRP A 80 1.97 -3.13 -10.59
N GLN A 81 2.51 -4.29 -10.96
CA GLN A 81 3.70 -4.38 -11.82
C GLN A 81 3.45 -3.76 -13.20
N LEU A 82 2.26 -4.01 -13.77
CA LEU A 82 1.86 -3.46 -15.07
C LEU A 82 1.72 -1.93 -15.01
N ALA A 83 1.03 -1.41 -13.99
CA ALA A 83 0.90 0.03 -13.77
C ALA A 83 2.25 0.74 -13.58
N LEU A 84 3.19 0.09 -12.88
CA LEU A 84 4.55 0.61 -12.73
C LEU A 84 5.33 0.69 -14.04
N ASN A 85 5.09 -0.26 -14.95
CA ASN A 85 5.75 -0.31 -16.25
C ASN A 85 5.12 0.71 -17.23
N ASP A 86 3.80 0.90 -17.16
CA ASP A 86 3.06 1.92 -17.92
C ASP A 86 3.32 3.35 -17.41
N SER A 87 3.94 3.50 -16.24
CA SER A 87 4.34 4.82 -15.69
C SER A 87 5.51 5.46 -16.46
N SER A 88 6.00 4.83 -17.53
CA SER A 88 6.87 5.51 -18.47
C SER A 88 6.11 6.73 -19.01
N PRO A 89 6.63 7.97 -18.86
CA PRO A 89 5.97 9.12 -19.46
C PRO A 89 5.88 8.83 -20.96
N ALA A 90 4.65 8.62 -21.45
CA ALA A 90 4.42 8.70 -22.88
C ALA A 90 4.96 10.08 -23.31
N PRO A 91 5.79 10.17 -24.37
CA PRO A 91 6.13 11.47 -24.92
C PRO A 91 4.81 12.13 -25.28
N SER A 92 4.43 13.20 -24.58
CA SER A 92 3.22 13.92 -24.90
C SER A 92 3.39 14.48 -26.33
N PRO A 93 2.53 14.11 -27.29
CA PRO A 93 2.62 14.63 -28.65
C PRO A 93 2.16 16.11 -28.77
N ASP A 94 1.81 16.78 -27.67
CA ASP A 94 1.14 18.09 -27.68
C ASP A 94 2.03 19.29 -27.31
N ALA A 95 3.32 19.11 -27.03
CA ALA A 95 4.21 20.23 -26.68
C ALA A 95 4.68 21.06 -27.90
N THR A 96 4.17 20.82 -29.10
CA THR A 96 4.52 21.58 -30.31
C THR A 96 3.54 22.70 -30.67
N TRP A 97 2.30 22.67 -30.15
CA TRP A 97 1.28 23.64 -30.56
C TRP A 97 1.34 24.97 -29.80
N LEU A 98 1.91 24.98 -28.59
CA LEU A 98 2.02 26.19 -27.76
C LEU A 98 3.16 27.13 -28.18
N VAL A 99 4.12 26.67 -28.99
CA VAL A 99 5.28 27.50 -29.41
C VAL A 99 4.97 28.29 -30.70
N ALA A 100 4.01 27.83 -31.51
CA ALA A 100 3.75 28.42 -32.83
C ALA A 100 2.87 29.68 -32.80
N HIS A 101 2.25 30.03 -31.67
CA HIS A 101 1.25 31.10 -31.60
C HIS A 101 1.80 32.48 -31.17
N ASP A 102 3.09 32.60 -30.82
CA ASP A 102 3.68 33.84 -30.28
C ASP A 102 4.56 34.61 -31.29
N THR A 103 4.36 34.43 -32.60
CA THR A 103 5.18 35.10 -33.63
C THR A 103 4.45 36.01 -34.62
N LEU A 104 3.22 36.43 -34.36
CA LEU A 104 2.60 37.51 -35.13
C LEU A 104 1.66 38.38 -34.28
N GLN A 105 2.19 39.46 -33.71
CA GLN A 105 1.76 40.87 -33.90
C GLN A 105 2.30 41.75 -32.76
#